data_AF-A0A7R9PYX4-F1
#
_entry.id   AF-A0A7R9PYX4-F1
#
_cell.length_a   1.000
_cell.length_b   1.000
_cell.length_c   1.000
_cell.angle_alpha   90.00
_cell.angle_beta   90.00
_cell.angle_gamma   90.00
#
_symmetry.space_group_name_H-M   'P 1'
#
loop_
_entity.id
_entity.type
_entity.pdbx_description
1 polymer ?
#
loop_
_entity_poly.entity_id
_entity_poly.type
_entity_poly.pdbx_seq_one_letter_code
_entity_poly.pdbx_strand_id
1 'polypeptide(L)'
;MGAIERPDVVVDPQLRVKEANNLRPKRFIDVKHPPFAFVPFGCGPRQCVGMRFALNEMRLCIAKTVHKLCFSLREQIERRAKYVESAKTNDNIEHDGLLIPNKPGRIEWLNTVKDTTVRPTDIWICGYPKSGNTWLSEIVSVIMADGVVDRVSNRFIDERVPNIIYSNDIRNYKWFEGITDPRITFNHLPLKYLPRFECKEGKVREREEREREKREEREREKERTK
;
A
#
# COMPACT_ATOMS: atom_id res chain seq x y z
N MET A 1 -5.64 31.12 -44.17
CA MET A 1 -4.43 30.30 -43.95
C MET A 1 -4.80 29.15 -43.03
N GLY A 2 -4.83 27.92 -43.54
CA GLY A 2 -5.18 26.73 -42.76
C GLY A 2 -4.11 26.43 -41.73
N ALA A 3 -4.53 26.06 -40.51
CA ALA A 3 -3.61 25.61 -39.47
C ALA A 3 -2.90 24.33 -39.93
N ILE A 4 -1.57 24.35 -39.92
CA ILE A 4 -0.73 23.18 -40.23
C ILE A 4 -1.04 22.12 -39.17
N GLU A 5 -1.74 21.06 -39.55
CA GLU A 5 -1.92 19.91 -38.66
C GLU A 5 -0.58 19.19 -38.52
N ARG A 6 -0.08 19.16 -37.29
CA ARG A 6 1.16 18.48 -36.89
C ARG A 6 0.77 17.08 -36.40
N PRO A 7 0.88 16.03 -37.23
CA PRO A 7 0.41 14.69 -36.88
C PRO A 7 1.22 14.05 -35.74
N ASP A 8 2.38 14.62 -35.40
CA ASP A 8 3.23 14.24 -34.27
C ASP A 8 2.73 14.77 -32.91
N VAL A 9 1.77 15.69 -32.90
CA VAL A 9 1.24 16.29 -31.67
C VAL A 9 -0.10 15.65 -31.33
N VAL A 10 -0.10 14.76 -30.32
CA VAL A 10 -1.35 14.27 -29.73
C VAL A 10 -1.99 15.41 -28.94
N VAL A 11 -3.00 16.05 -29.53
CA VAL A 11 -3.74 17.14 -28.88
C VAL A 11 -4.89 16.55 -28.08
N ASP A 12 -4.90 16.76 -26.77
CA ASP A 12 -6.04 16.41 -25.92
C ASP A 12 -7.27 17.22 -26.35
N PRO A 13 -8.36 16.58 -26.83
CA PRO A 13 -9.57 17.27 -27.29
C PRO A 13 -10.21 18.16 -26.23
N GLN A 14 -10.05 17.84 -24.95
CA GLN A 14 -10.61 18.60 -23.83
C GLN A 14 -9.80 19.88 -23.52
N LEU A 15 -8.55 19.95 -23.99
CA LEU A 15 -7.64 21.08 -23.79
C LEU A 15 -7.31 21.81 -25.11
N ARG A 16 -7.97 21.44 -26.21
CA ARG A 16 -7.77 22.08 -27.52
C ARG A 16 -8.23 23.54 -27.44
N VAL A 17 -7.25 24.43 -27.29
CA VAL A 17 -7.48 25.86 -27.36
C VAL A 17 -7.76 26.23 -28.83
N LYS A 18 -8.99 26.65 -29.13
CA LYS A 18 -9.28 27.28 -30.43
C LYS A 18 -8.34 28.49 -30.58
N GLU A 19 -7.65 28.58 -31.70
CA GLU A 19 -6.67 29.64 -31.99
C GLU A 19 -5.43 29.64 -31.06
N ALA A 20 -4.84 28.47 -30.80
CA ALA A 20 -3.58 28.36 -30.03
C ALA A 20 -2.47 29.30 -30.53
N ASN A 21 -2.41 29.55 -31.84
CA ASN A 21 -1.41 30.41 -32.49
C ASN A 21 -1.65 31.92 -32.29
N ASN A 22 -2.80 32.33 -31.77
CA ASN A 22 -3.08 33.73 -31.44
C ASN A 22 -2.85 33.96 -29.94
N LEU A 23 -2.02 34.93 -29.56
CA LEU A 23 -1.84 35.32 -28.17
C LEU A 23 -3.10 36.05 -27.68
N ARG A 24 -4.03 35.31 -27.06
CA ARG A 24 -5.27 35.86 -26.46
C ARG A 24 -5.33 35.52 -24.97
N PRO A 25 -4.61 36.24 -24.09
CA PRO A 25 -4.54 35.94 -22.65
C PRO A 25 -5.91 35.94 -21.96
N LYS A 26 -6.84 36.79 -22.41
CA LYS A 26 -8.20 36.90 -21.86
C LYS A 26 -9.00 35.59 -21.91
N ARG A 27 -8.66 34.64 -22.79
CA ARG A 27 -9.36 33.36 -22.92
C ARG A 27 -9.19 32.40 -21.74
N PHE A 28 -8.30 32.73 -20.80
CA PHE A 28 -8.04 31.91 -19.61
C PHE A 28 -8.66 32.48 -18.33
N ILE A 29 -9.31 33.66 -18.39
CA ILE A 29 -9.80 34.38 -17.20
C ILE A 29 -11.05 33.69 -16.61
N ASP A 30 -11.99 33.27 -17.46
CA ASP A 30 -13.29 32.72 -17.02
C ASP A 30 -13.39 31.19 -17.17
N VAL A 31 -12.25 30.50 -17.33
CA VAL A 31 -12.24 29.05 -17.56
C VAL A 31 -12.23 28.31 -16.24
N LYS A 32 -13.22 27.45 -16.03
CA LYS A 32 -13.24 26.55 -14.89
C LYS A 32 -12.23 25.43 -15.10
N HIS A 33 -11.14 25.45 -14.34
CA HIS A 33 -10.10 24.44 -14.42
C HIS A 33 -10.50 23.16 -13.66
N PRO A 34 -10.18 21.96 -14.19
CA PRO A 34 -10.34 20.73 -13.42
C PRO A 34 -9.41 20.77 -12.19
N PRO A 35 -9.77 20.09 -11.09
CA PRO A 35 -8.90 19.98 -9.92
C PRO A 35 -7.49 19.56 -10.31
N PHE A 36 -6.48 20.18 -9.69
CA PHE A 36 -5.05 19.93 -9.93
C PHE A 36 -4.51 20.29 -11.33
N ALA A 37 -5.25 21.03 -12.16
CA ALA A 37 -4.79 21.43 -13.51
C ALA A 37 -3.42 22.14 -13.57
N PHE A 38 -3.00 22.76 -12.47
CA PHE A 38 -1.73 23.50 -12.36
C PHE A 38 -0.66 22.76 -11.55
N VAL A 39 -0.92 21.53 -11.11
CA VAL A 39 0.07 20.71 -10.41
C VAL A 39 0.81 19.86 -11.46
N PRO A 40 2.07 20.21 -11.81
CA PRO A 40 2.81 19.43 -12.78
C PRO A 40 3.17 18.05 -12.19
N PHE A 41 3.00 16.99 -12.98
CA PHE A 41 3.43 15.62 -12.68
C PHE A 41 2.89 15.01 -11.37
N GLY A 42 1.84 15.59 -10.79
CA GLY A 42 1.25 15.16 -9.52
C GLY A 42 -0.09 14.45 -9.71
N CYS A 43 -1.20 15.18 -9.55
CA CYS A 43 -2.56 14.66 -9.66
C CYS A 43 -3.31 15.28 -10.84
N GLY A 44 -4.39 14.64 -11.28
CA GLY A 44 -5.23 15.12 -12.37
C GLY A 44 -4.69 14.79 -13.78
N PRO A 45 -5.18 15.46 -14.83
CA PRO A 45 -4.91 15.10 -16.23
C PRO A 45 -3.44 15.26 -16.65
N ARG A 46 -2.61 15.92 -15.80
CA ARG A 46 -1.16 16.10 -16.02
C ARG A 46 -0.31 15.24 -15.07
N GLN A 47 -0.81 14.05 -14.75
CA GLN A 47 -0.05 13.04 -14.01
C GLN A 47 1.27 12.70 -14.72
N CYS A 48 2.24 12.24 -13.93
CA CYS A 48 3.56 11.85 -14.42
C CYS A 48 3.46 10.92 -15.64
N VAL A 49 4.07 11.32 -16.76
CA VAL A 49 4.10 10.52 -18.00
C VAL A 49 4.75 9.15 -17.77
N GLY A 50 5.73 9.07 -16.87
CA GLY A 50 6.41 7.84 -16.48
C GLY A 50 5.58 6.92 -15.57
N MET A 51 4.41 7.35 -15.10
CA MET A 51 3.62 6.56 -14.15
C MET A 51 3.14 5.24 -14.74
N ARG A 52 2.70 5.24 -16.00
CA ARG A 52 2.29 4.01 -16.71
C ARG A 52 3.45 3.06 -16.92
N PHE A 53 4.63 3.60 -17.25
CA PHE A 53 5.84 2.81 -17.41
C PHE A 53 6.27 2.17 -16.08
N ALA A 54 6.34 2.96 -15.01
CA ALA A 54 6.66 2.47 -13.67
C ALA A 54 5.66 1.40 -13.19
N LEU A 55 4.36 1.59 -13.47
CA LEU A 55 3.32 0.59 -13.19
C LEU A 55 3.57 -0.75 -13.87
N ASN A 56 3.92 -0.73 -15.15
CA ASN A 56 4.17 -1.94 -15.90
C ASN A 56 5.46 -2.64 -15.45
N GLU A 57 6.53 -1.87 -15.21
CA GLU A 57 7.77 -2.39 -14.61
C GLU A 57 7.50 -3.02 -13.23
N MET A 58 6.70 -2.38 -12.38
CA MET A 58 6.31 -2.94 -11.08
C MET A 58 5.48 -4.22 -11.23
N ARG A 59 4.52 -4.27 -12.15
CA ARG A 59 3.74 -5.50 -12.43
C ARG A 59 4.66 -6.64 -12.86
N LEU A 60 5.62 -6.38 -13.74
CA LEU A 60 6.61 -7.36 -14.17
C LEU A 60 7.52 -7.79 -13.02
N CYS A 61 7.93 -6.85 -12.17
CA CYS A 61 8.74 -7.13 -10.99
C CYS A 61 8.01 -8.04 -10.01
N ILE A 62 6.75 -7.70 -9.67
CA ILE A 62 5.91 -8.52 -8.78
C ILE A 62 5.64 -9.89 -9.39
N ALA A 63 5.26 -9.96 -10.67
CA ALA A 63 4.99 -11.23 -11.35
C ALA A 63 6.24 -12.14 -11.35
N LYS A 64 7.42 -11.60 -11.69
CA LYS A 64 8.68 -12.35 -11.64
C LYS A 64 9.05 -12.76 -10.23
N THR A 65 8.85 -11.88 -9.26
CA THR A 65 9.15 -12.12 -7.85
C THR A 65 8.28 -13.24 -7.29
N VAL A 66 6.96 -13.18 -7.49
CA VAL A 66 6.02 -14.23 -7.03
C VAL A 66 6.27 -15.57 -7.74
N HIS A 67 6.71 -15.55 -9.00
CA HIS A 67 6.99 -16.78 -9.76
C HIS A 67 8.33 -17.42 -9.40
N LYS A 68 9.36 -16.64 -9.06
CA LYS A 68 10.73 -17.14 -8.90
C LYS A 68 11.23 -17.17 -7.46
N LEU A 69 10.63 -16.40 -6.57
CA LEU A 69 11.09 -16.27 -5.18
C LEU A 69 10.07 -16.87 -4.21
N CYS A 70 10.59 -17.59 -3.23
CA CYS A 70 9.84 -18.03 -2.07
C CYS A 70 10.21 -17.10 -0.91
N PHE A 71 9.23 -16.45 -0.31
CA PHE A 71 9.45 -15.54 0.79
C PHE A 71 9.46 -16.31 2.11
N SER A 72 10.42 -16.01 2.97
CA SER A 72 10.43 -16.45 4.37
C SER A 72 10.37 -15.24 5.27
N LEU A 73 9.57 -15.33 6.33
CA LEU A 73 9.55 -14.28 7.33
C LEU A 73 10.94 -14.18 7.98
N ARG A 74 11.51 -12.98 7.97
CA ARG A 74 12.75 -12.70 8.69
C ARG A 74 12.39 -12.22 10.09
N GLU A 75 13.11 -12.74 11.08
CA GLU A 75 13.02 -12.27 12.47
C GLU A 75 13.23 -10.75 12.51
N GLN A 76 12.34 -10.06 13.22
CA GLN A 76 12.28 -8.61 13.26
C GLN A 76 13.58 -8.08 13.90
N ILE A 77 14.36 -7.32 13.15
CA ILE A 77 15.61 -6.75 13.69
C ILE A 77 15.23 -5.62 14.65
N GLU A 78 15.41 -5.82 15.96
CA GLU A 78 15.27 -4.78 17.00
C GLU A 78 16.48 -3.83 17.04
N ARG A 79 16.94 -3.35 15.88
CA ARG A 79 17.93 -2.26 15.88
C ARG A 79 17.19 -0.98 16.21
N ARG A 80 17.37 -0.48 17.44
CA ARG A 80 17.00 0.90 17.83
C ARG A 80 17.57 1.84 16.77
N ALA A 81 16.71 2.40 15.93
CA ALA A 81 17.13 3.41 14.98
C ALA A 81 17.48 4.65 15.79
N LYS A 82 18.73 5.13 15.71
CA LYS A 82 19.20 6.37 16.38
C LYS A 82 18.28 7.58 16.12
N TYR A 83 17.50 7.53 15.03
CA TYR A 83 16.45 8.50 14.67
C TYR A 83 15.32 8.65 15.71
N VAL A 84 15.05 7.62 16.53
CA VAL A 84 13.97 7.61 17.53
C VAL A 84 14.24 8.59 18.68
N GLU A 85 15.50 8.79 19.07
CA GLU A 85 15.83 9.71 20.17
C GLU A 85 15.66 11.18 19.77
N SER A 86 15.96 11.52 18.52
CA SER A 86 15.89 12.90 17.99
C SER A 86 14.47 13.39 17.68
N ALA A 87 13.48 12.50 17.62
CA ALA A 87 12.12 12.82 17.19
C ALA A 87 11.04 12.64 18.29
N LYS A 88 11.46 12.48 19.55
CA LYS A 88 10.56 12.59 20.72
C LYS A 88 10.10 14.04 20.83
N THR A 89 8.83 14.29 20.54
CA THR A 89 8.17 15.59 20.68
C THR A 89 6.89 15.42 21.50
N ASN A 90 6.22 16.51 21.90
CA ASN A 90 4.91 16.40 22.54
C ASN A 90 3.87 15.64 21.69
N ASP A 91 4.10 15.56 20.37
CA ASP A 91 3.23 14.89 19.41
C ASP A 91 3.55 13.40 19.22
N ASN A 92 4.67 12.88 19.77
CA ASN A 92 5.07 11.48 19.61
C ASN A 92 5.66 10.91 20.91
N ILE A 93 5.15 9.74 21.31
CA ILE A 93 5.64 8.96 22.45
C ILE A 93 6.47 7.77 21.97
N GLU A 94 7.50 7.42 22.74
CA GLU A 94 8.19 6.13 22.54
C GLU A 94 7.37 5.01 23.17
N HIS A 95 7.15 3.93 22.42
CA HIS A 95 6.64 2.67 22.93
C HIS A 95 7.35 1.50 22.22
N ASP A 96 7.94 0.60 23.00
CA ASP A 96 8.79 -0.53 22.58
C ASP A 96 9.79 -0.20 21.45
N GLY A 97 10.48 0.93 21.58
CA GLY A 97 11.50 1.39 20.63
C GLY A 97 10.96 2.04 19.35
N LEU A 98 9.65 2.30 19.26
CA LEU A 98 9.01 3.00 18.14
C LEU A 98 8.50 4.36 18.58
N LEU A 99 8.54 5.34 17.67
CA LEU A 99 7.83 6.59 17.85
C LEU A 99 6.40 6.46 17.33
N ILE A 100 5.45 6.72 18.20
CA ILE A 100 4.02 6.58 17.94
C ILE A 100 3.37 7.92 18.25
N PRO A 101 2.40 8.40 17.44
CA PRO A 101 1.71 9.64 17.74
C PRO A 101 1.16 9.65 19.17
N ASN A 102 1.34 10.74 19.91
CA ASN A 102 0.86 10.90 21.27
C ASN A 102 -0.63 11.25 21.26
N LYS A 103 -1.48 10.22 21.10
CA LYS A 103 -2.93 10.37 21.18
C LYS A 103 -3.47 9.59 22.40
N PRO A 104 -4.45 10.12 23.13
CA PRO A 104 -5.08 9.41 24.23
C PRO A 104 -5.59 8.03 23.78
N GLY A 105 -5.31 6.99 24.56
CA GLY A 105 -5.76 5.61 24.28
C GLY A 105 -4.96 4.88 23.19
N ARG A 106 -3.90 5.47 22.64
CA ARG A 106 -3.18 4.88 21.49
C ARG A 106 -2.33 3.66 21.85
N ILE A 107 -1.75 3.62 23.05
CA ILE A 107 -0.97 2.47 23.50
C ILE A 107 -1.89 1.31 23.86
N GLU A 108 -2.99 1.60 24.53
CA GLU A 108 -4.05 0.65 24.82
C GLU A 108 -4.61 0.05 23.52
N TRP A 109 -4.91 0.90 22.53
CA TRP A 109 -5.34 0.46 21.21
C TRP A 109 -4.32 -0.44 20.50
N LEU A 110 -3.02 -0.11 20.54
CA LEU A 110 -1.99 -0.94 19.91
C LEU A 110 -1.94 -2.36 20.48
N ASN A 111 -2.21 -2.51 21.77
CA ASN A 111 -2.23 -3.81 22.42
C ASN A 111 -3.46 -4.62 22.02
N THR A 112 -4.61 -3.98 21.77
CA THR A 112 -5.83 -4.70 21.33
C THR A 112 -5.79 -5.16 19.89
N VAL A 113 -4.94 -4.56 19.03
CA VAL A 113 -4.79 -5.02 17.63
C VAL A 113 -4.43 -6.50 17.57
N LYS A 114 -3.58 -6.99 18.49
CA LYS A 114 -3.13 -8.38 18.54
C LYS A 114 -4.26 -9.39 18.79
N ASP A 115 -5.32 -8.94 19.46
CA ASP A 115 -6.47 -9.77 19.85
C ASP A 115 -7.55 -9.84 18.76
N THR A 116 -7.32 -9.20 17.62
CA THR A 116 -8.28 -9.19 16.51
C THR A 116 -8.41 -10.58 15.88
N THR A 117 -9.64 -11.00 15.61
CA THR A 117 -9.91 -12.24 14.86
C THR A 117 -9.45 -12.11 13.40
N VAL A 118 -8.49 -12.95 13.01
CA VAL A 118 -8.03 -13.09 11.62
C VAL A 118 -8.87 -14.13 10.90
N ARG A 119 -9.40 -13.77 9.73
CA ARG A 119 -10.06 -14.70 8.81
C ARG A 119 -9.08 -15.20 7.75
N PRO A 120 -9.27 -16.41 7.19
CA PRO A 120 -8.44 -16.92 6.10
C PRO A 120 -8.43 -16.04 4.84
N THR A 121 -9.46 -15.21 4.66
CA THR A 121 -9.66 -14.29 3.54
C THR A 121 -9.08 -12.90 3.77
N ASP A 122 -8.49 -12.63 4.93
CA ASP A 122 -7.96 -11.31 5.26
C ASP A 122 -6.67 -11.01 4.50
N ILE A 123 -6.57 -9.77 4.01
CA ILE A 123 -5.38 -9.25 3.37
C ILE A 123 -4.86 -8.07 4.20
N TRP A 124 -3.71 -8.28 4.82
CA TRP A 124 -3.02 -7.27 5.62
C TRP A 124 -1.83 -6.72 4.83
N ILE A 125 -1.95 -5.46 4.40
CA ILE A 125 -0.85 -4.73 3.74
C ILE A 125 -0.04 -4.02 4.81
N CYS A 126 1.19 -4.47 5.01
CA CYS A 126 2.12 -3.90 5.99
C CYS A 126 3.33 -3.33 5.29
N GLY A 127 3.68 -2.08 5.57
CA GLY A 127 4.90 -1.50 5.03
C GLY A 127 5.34 -0.26 5.78
N TYR A 128 6.59 0.15 5.57
CA TYR A 128 7.15 1.32 6.25
C TYR A 128 6.53 2.62 5.72
N PRO A 129 6.41 3.70 6.51
CA PRO A 129 6.00 4.99 5.99
C PRO A 129 6.78 5.38 4.74
N LYS A 130 6.06 5.84 3.70
CA LYS A 130 6.63 6.27 2.41
C LYS A 130 7.28 5.19 1.55
N SER A 131 7.10 3.89 1.82
CA SER A 131 7.65 2.78 1.01
C SER A 131 6.75 2.31 -0.14
N GLY A 132 5.95 3.20 -0.74
CA GLY A 132 5.08 2.84 -1.87
C GLY A 132 3.79 2.09 -1.50
N ASN A 133 3.32 2.20 -0.26
CA ASN A 133 2.14 1.45 0.18
C ASN A 133 0.86 1.81 -0.57
N THR A 134 0.67 3.07 -0.95
CA THR A 134 -0.48 3.50 -1.77
C THR A 134 -0.53 2.72 -3.09
N TRP A 135 0.63 2.51 -3.73
CA TRP A 135 0.73 1.72 -4.95
C TRP A 135 0.35 0.26 -4.72
N LEU A 136 0.84 -0.33 -3.63
CA LEU A 136 0.51 -1.71 -3.27
C LEU A 136 -0.99 -1.87 -2.98
N SER A 137 -1.58 -0.95 -2.23
CA SER A 137 -3.02 -0.92 -1.95
C SER A 137 -3.85 -0.82 -3.23
N GLU A 138 -3.44 0.02 -4.18
CA GLU A 138 -4.09 0.10 -5.50
C GLU A 138 -4.04 -1.24 -6.24
N ILE A 139 -2.85 -1.84 -6.37
CA ILE A 139 -2.67 -3.11 -7.06
C ILE A 139 -3.52 -4.21 -6.42
N VAL A 140 -3.46 -4.34 -5.09
CA VAL A 140 -4.24 -5.33 -4.35
C VAL A 140 -5.73 -5.10 -4.57
N SER A 141 -6.22 -3.87 -4.43
CA SER A 141 -7.65 -3.59 -4.62
C SER A 141 -8.16 -3.91 -6.03
N VAL A 142 -7.32 -3.70 -7.07
CA VAL A 142 -7.65 -4.07 -8.45
C VAL A 142 -7.64 -5.57 -8.65
N ILE A 143 -6.70 -6.30 -8.03
CA ILE A 143 -6.68 -7.77 -8.04
C ILE A 143 -7.97 -8.32 -7.41
N MET A 144 -8.38 -7.76 -6.28
CA MET A 144 -9.62 -8.16 -5.60
C MET A 144 -10.88 -7.82 -6.40
N ALA A 145 -10.76 -6.96 -7.40
CA ALA A 145 -11.81 -6.64 -8.36
C ALA A 145 -11.65 -7.41 -9.70
N ASP A 146 -10.96 -8.55 -9.69
CA ASP A 146 -10.66 -9.39 -10.86
C ASP A 146 -9.89 -8.65 -11.97
N GLY A 147 -9.12 -7.64 -11.61
CA GLY A 147 -8.41 -6.79 -12.58
C GLY A 147 -9.28 -5.72 -13.25
N VAL A 148 -10.58 -5.63 -12.91
CA VAL A 148 -11.51 -4.70 -13.53
C VAL A 148 -11.45 -3.34 -12.83
N VAL A 149 -10.66 -2.41 -13.40
CA VAL A 149 -10.37 -1.09 -12.81
C VAL A 149 -11.63 -0.26 -12.55
N ASP A 150 -12.65 -0.36 -13.42
CA ASP A 150 -13.89 0.43 -13.28
C ASP A 150 -14.71 0.07 -12.03
N ARG A 151 -14.49 -1.12 -11.45
CA ARG A 151 -15.17 -1.53 -10.21
C ARG A 151 -14.66 -0.80 -8.97
N VAL A 152 -13.47 -0.20 -9.05
CA VAL A 152 -12.79 0.45 -7.90
C VAL A 152 -12.56 1.95 -8.12
N SER A 153 -12.75 2.46 -9.33
CA SER A 153 -12.44 3.84 -9.70
C SER A 153 -13.36 4.89 -9.08
N ASN A 154 -14.54 4.49 -8.58
CA ASN A 154 -15.51 5.39 -7.95
C ASN A 154 -15.31 5.57 -6.43
N ARG A 155 -14.31 4.92 -5.83
CA ARG A 155 -14.01 4.99 -4.39
C ARG A 155 -12.58 5.43 -4.13
N PHE A 156 -12.40 6.23 -3.10
CA PHE A 156 -11.06 6.61 -2.66
C PHE A 156 -10.31 5.40 -2.10
N ILE A 157 -8.97 5.46 -2.13
CA ILE A 157 -8.15 4.34 -1.68
C ILE A 157 -8.39 4.01 -0.20
N ASP A 158 -8.65 5.00 0.65
CA ASP A 158 -8.92 4.80 2.08
C ASP A 158 -10.28 4.12 2.33
N GLU A 159 -11.21 4.17 1.38
CA GLU A 159 -12.48 3.44 1.45
C GLU A 159 -12.32 1.99 0.98
N ARG A 160 -11.37 1.74 0.08
CA ARG A 160 -11.08 0.40 -0.47
C ARG A 160 -10.11 -0.39 0.39
N VAL A 161 -9.12 0.28 0.94
CA VAL A 161 -8.02 -0.27 1.74
C VAL A 161 -7.81 0.66 2.95
N PRO A 162 -8.71 0.58 3.94
CA PRO A 162 -8.67 1.48 5.09
C PRO A 162 -7.40 1.33 5.91
N ASN A 163 -6.88 2.47 6.40
CA ASN A 163 -5.72 2.50 7.26
C ASN A 163 -6.11 2.44 8.74
N ILE A 164 -5.70 1.37 9.42
CA ILE A 164 -6.06 1.13 10.84
C ILE A 164 -5.40 2.11 11.81
N ILE A 165 -4.27 2.73 11.46
CA ILE A 165 -3.51 3.63 12.34
C ILE A 165 -4.14 5.04 12.38
N TYR A 166 -4.80 5.42 11.28
CA TYR A 166 -5.33 6.76 11.06
C TYR A 166 -6.85 6.82 11.01
N SER A 167 -7.57 5.71 11.21
CA SER A 167 -9.03 5.76 11.36
C SER A 167 -9.37 6.67 12.55
N ASN A 168 -10.23 7.68 12.30
CA ASN A 168 -10.63 8.66 13.31
C ASN A 168 -11.29 8.03 14.55
N ASP A 169 -11.72 6.77 14.46
CA ASP A 169 -12.15 5.98 15.59
C ASP A 169 -11.00 5.12 16.14
N ILE A 170 -10.11 5.75 16.91
CA ILE A 170 -9.00 5.10 17.63
C ILE A 170 -9.51 4.10 18.69
N ARG A 171 -10.81 4.05 18.96
CA ARG A 171 -11.35 3.34 20.11
C ARG A 171 -11.80 1.91 19.84
N ASN A 172 -11.86 1.43 18.59
CA ASN A 172 -12.22 0.03 18.37
C ASN A 172 -11.78 -0.52 17.02
N TYR A 173 -11.01 -1.60 17.05
CA TYR A 173 -10.77 -2.46 15.89
C TYR A 173 -12.07 -3.14 15.39
N LYS A 174 -13.17 -3.06 16.14
CA LYS A 174 -14.48 -3.64 15.80
C LYS A 174 -15.04 -3.22 14.45
N TRP A 175 -14.70 -2.03 13.95
CA TRP A 175 -15.13 -1.65 12.58
C TRP A 175 -14.58 -2.62 11.54
N PHE A 176 -13.37 -3.17 11.75
CA PHE A 176 -12.76 -4.16 10.87
C PHE A 176 -13.46 -5.52 10.96
N GLU A 177 -14.03 -5.87 12.11
CA GLU A 177 -14.85 -7.08 12.26
C GLU A 177 -16.15 -7.01 11.44
N GLY A 178 -16.70 -5.80 11.28
CA GLY A 178 -17.91 -5.54 10.49
C GLY A 178 -17.73 -5.53 8.98
N ILE A 179 -16.49 -5.62 8.46
CA ILE A 179 -16.24 -5.63 7.01
C ILE A 179 -16.59 -7.01 6.43
N THR A 180 -17.30 -6.99 5.30
CA THR A 180 -17.62 -8.18 4.51
C THR A 180 -16.37 -8.75 3.86
N ASP A 181 -16.28 -10.08 3.79
CA ASP A 181 -15.15 -10.74 3.14
C ASP A 181 -15.10 -10.45 1.63
N PRO A 182 -13.90 -10.40 1.04
CA PRO A 182 -12.58 -10.43 1.69
C PRO A 182 -12.21 -9.05 2.29
N ARG A 183 -11.65 -9.05 3.51
CA ARG A 183 -11.27 -7.81 4.20
C ARG A 183 -9.86 -7.40 3.83
N ILE A 184 -9.69 -6.16 3.38
CA ILE A 184 -8.38 -5.60 3.03
C ILE A 184 -8.08 -4.45 3.98
N THR A 185 -6.87 -4.41 4.53
CA THR A 185 -6.43 -3.32 5.40
C THR A 185 -4.98 -2.95 5.14
N PHE A 186 -4.64 -1.69 5.40
CA PHE A 186 -3.27 -1.20 5.31
C PHE A 186 -2.77 -0.63 6.64
N ASN A 187 -1.51 -0.87 6.98
CA ASN A 187 -0.89 -0.33 8.17
C ASN A 187 0.65 -0.20 8.09
N HIS A 188 1.18 0.54 9.06
CA HIS A 188 2.61 0.69 9.33
C HIS A 188 3.05 -0.03 10.61
N LEU A 189 2.21 -0.89 11.17
CA LEU A 189 2.50 -1.56 12.43
C LEU A 189 3.58 -2.62 12.19
N PRO A 190 4.62 -2.68 13.04
CA PRO A 190 5.52 -3.81 13.06
C PRO A 190 4.76 -5.11 13.38
N LEU A 191 5.31 -6.23 12.93
CA LEU A 191 4.68 -7.53 13.03
C LEU A 191 4.28 -7.89 14.47
N LYS A 192 5.08 -7.47 15.45
CA LYS A 192 4.81 -7.70 16.88
C LYS A 192 3.49 -7.12 17.40
N TYR A 193 2.86 -6.18 16.68
CA TYR A 193 1.54 -5.60 17.01
C TYR A 193 0.40 -6.11 16.13
N LEU A 194 0.70 -6.90 15.10
CA LEU A 194 -0.33 -7.51 14.28
C LEU A 194 -0.90 -8.74 15.01
N PRO A 195 -2.12 -9.17 14.64
CA PRO A 195 -2.65 -10.44 15.12
C PRO A 195 -1.71 -11.59 14.80
N ARG A 196 -1.71 -12.62 15.64
CA ARG A 196 -0.97 -13.85 15.31
C ARG A 196 -1.68 -14.53 14.15
N PHE A 197 -1.01 -14.58 13.00
CA PHE A 197 -1.46 -15.34 11.85
C PHE A 197 -1.10 -16.81 12.08
N GLU A 198 -2.07 -17.67 12.38
CA GLU A 198 -1.88 -19.12 12.26
C GLU A 198 -1.85 -19.49 10.77
N CYS A 199 -0.75 -19.20 10.09
CA CYS A 199 -0.62 -19.39 8.65
C CYS A 199 -0.21 -20.84 8.34
N LYS A 200 -1.17 -21.78 8.45
CA LYS A 200 -0.91 -23.21 8.14
C LYS A 200 -0.74 -23.48 6.63
N GLU A 201 -1.24 -22.60 5.75
CA GLU A 201 -1.27 -22.83 4.28
C GLU A 201 -0.88 -21.59 3.43
N GLY A 202 -0.06 -20.68 3.95
CA GLY A 202 0.45 -19.52 3.20
C GLY A 202 1.77 -19.78 2.45
N LYS A 203 2.04 -18.99 1.39
CA LYS A 203 3.37 -18.90 0.75
C LYS A 203 4.44 -18.25 1.64
N VAL A 204 4.03 -17.63 2.75
CA VAL A 204 4.92 -17.08 3.79
C VAL A 204 4.82 -18.00 4.99
N ARG A 205 5.88 -18.76 5.26
CA ARG A 205 5.99 -19.67 6.41
C ARG A 205 6.95 -19.11 7.44
N GLU A 206 6.70 -19.39 8.72
CA GLU A 206 7.65 -19.10 9.77
C GLU A 206 8.93 -19.93 9.58
N ARG A 207 10.09 -19.32 9.87
CA ARG A 207 11.39 -19.95 9.65
C ARG A 207 11.57 -21.20 10.52
N GLU A 208 11.01 -21.20 11.74
CA GLU A 208 11.13 -22.28 12.72
C GLU A 208 10.45 -23.56 12.24
N GLU A 209 9.23 -23.47 11.67
CA GLU A 209 8.53 -24.62 11.09
C GLU A 209 9.33 -25.24 9.94
N ARG A 210 9.95 -24.41 9.08
CA ARG A 210 10.76 -24.92 7.96
C ARG A 210 12.07 -25.55 8.41
N GLU A 211 12.73 -25.00 9.44
CA GLU A 211 13.95 -25.60 9.97
C GLU A 211 13.66 -26.88 10.74
N ARG A 212 12.50 -26.97 11.41
CA ARG A 212 12.00 -28.20 12.01
C ARG A 212 11.71 -29.27 10.96
N GLU A 213 10.96 -28.96 9.91
CA GLU A 213 10.67 -29.90 8.81
C GLU A 213 11.96 -30.37 8.11
N LYS A 214 12.91 -29.45 7.82
CA LYS A 214 14.21 -29.83 7.25
C LYS A 214 15.04 -30.71 8.18
N ARG A 215 14.91 -30.52 9.50
CA ARG A 215 15.59 -31.36 10.49
C ARG A 215 14.97 -32.75 10.54
N GLU A 216 13.65 -32.82 10.56
CA GLU A 216 12.88 -34.08 10.51
C GLU A 216 13.11 -34.84 9.19
N GLU A 217 13.21 -34.15 8.05
CA GLU A 217 13.52 -34.74 6.74
C GLU A 217 14.95 -35.29 6.68
N ARG A 218 15.94 -34.55 7.22
CA ARG A 218 17.33 -35.03 7.35
C ARG A 218 17.46 -36.22 8.29
N GLU A 219 16.64 -36.29 9.33
CA GLU A 219 16.61 -37.42 10.27
C GLU A 219 15.99 -38.66 9.58
N ARG A 220 14.90 -38.48 8.81
CA ARG A 220 14.29 -39.57 8.01
C ARG A 220 15.20 -40.09 6.91
N GLU A 221 15.98 -39.24 6.24
CA GLU A 221 16.97 -39.69 5.25
C GLU A 221 18.09 -40.49 5.88
N LYS A 222 18.56 -40.10 7.08
CA LYS A 222 19.58 -40.83 7.83
C LYS A 222 19.09 -42.19 8.32
N GLU A 223 17.80 -42.32 8.63
CA GLU A 223 17.18 -43.61 8.97
C GLU A 223 16.99 -44.52 7.75
N ARG A 224 16.81 -43.96 6.56
CA ARG A 224 16.71 -44.73 5.29
C ARG A 224 18.05 -45.21 4.72
N THR A 225 19.16 -44.62 5.17
CA THR A 225 20.53 -44.97 4.74
C THR A 225 21.28 -45.85 5.74
N LYS A 226 20.60 -46.31 6.80
CA LYS A 226 21.05 -47.35 7.73
C LYS A 226 20.36 -48.68 7.39
#